data_AF-A0A6J2VFS7-F1
#
_entry.id   AF-A0A6J2VFS7-F1
#
_cell.length_a   1.000
_cell.length_b   1.000
_cell.length_c   1.000
_cell.angle_alpha   90.00
_cell.angle_beta   90.00
_cell.angle_gamma   90.00
#
_symmetry.space_group_name_H-M   'P 1'
#
loop_
_entity.id
_entity.type
_entity.pdbx_description
1 polymer ?
#
loop_
_entity_poly.entity_id
_entity_poly.type
_entity_poly.pdbx_seq_one_letter_code
_entity_poly.pdbx_strand_id
1 'polypeptide(L)' 'MARDMSDKDILKMELEQLKKEVNTPRTPVSATAPELISFVETQSAEDPLIKGVPEDKNPFKEKGGCIIT' A
#
# COMPACT_ATOMS: atom_id res chain seq x y z
N MET A 1 23.85 12.79 -6.02
CA MET A 1 22.77 13.75 -5.69
C MET A 1 22.69 14.01 -4.18
N ALA A 2 22.47 13.02 -3.31
CA ALA A 2 22.55 13.21 -1.85
C ALA A 2 23.94 12.92 -1.23
N ARG A 3 24.82 12.23 -1.98
CA ARG A 3 26.14 11.79 -1.50
C ARG A 3 27.26 12.82 -1.64
N ASP A 4 27.00 13.95 -2.32
CA ASP A 4 27.99 14.99 -2.64
C ASP A 4 27.79 16.27 -1.79
N MET A 5 26.86 16.24 -0.83
CA MET A 5 26.48 17.37 0.01
C MET A 5 27.24 17.33 1.34
N SER A 6 27.64 18.50 1.86
CA SER A 6 28.26 18.56 3.19
C SER A 6 27.26 18.13 4.27
N ASP A 7 27.75 17.54 5.36
CA ASP A 7 26.90 17.13 6.50
C ASP A 7 26.00 18.27 7.00
N LYS A 8 26.53 19.50 6.95
CA LYS A 8 25.80 20.72 7.33
C LYS A 8 24.63 21.01 6.39
N ASP A 9 24.75 20.72 5.10
CA ASP A 9 23.69 20.96 4.13
C ASP A 9 22.62 19.86 4.16
N ILE A 10 23.01 18.62 4.47
CA ILE A 10 22.08 17.51 4.75
C ILE A 10 21.20 17.86 5.95
N LEU A 11 21.81 18.34 7.06
CA LEU A 11 21.08 18.73 8.27
C LEU A 11 20.11 19.90 8.05
N LYS A 12 20.48 20.87 7.20
CA LYS A 12 19.56 21.96 6.84
C LYS A 12 18.36 21.43 6.07
N MET A 13 18.58 20.54 5.10
CA MET A 13 17.50 19.94 4.31
C MET A 13 16.55 19.13 5.20
N GLU A 14 17.10 18.37 6.15
CA GLU A 14 16.30 17.61 7.12
C GLU A 14 15.46 18.55 8.01
N LEU A 15 16.04 19.63 8.50
CA LEU A 15 15.30 20.64 9.27
C LEU A 15 14.18 21.31 8.46
N GLU A 16 14.43 21.63 7.19
CA GLU A 16 13.40 22.17 6.31
C GLU A 16 12.27 21.16 6.08
N GLN A 17 12.59 19.88 5.99
CA GLN A 17 11.58 18.84 5.88
C GLN A 17 10.77 18.68 7.17
N LEU A 18 11.43 18.57 8.32
CA LEU A 18 10.75 18.48 9.62
C LEU A 18 9.80 19.67 9.85
N LYS A 19 10.21 20.88 9.46
CA LYS A 19 9.35 22.07 9.51
C LYS A 19 8.11 21.93 8.62
N LYS A 20 8.21 21.30 7.45
CA LYS A 20 7.04 21.01 6.62
C LYS A 20 6.13 19.97 7.28
N GLU A 21 6.69 18.86 7.76
CA GLU A 21 5.91 17.75 8.34
C GLU A 21 5.13 18.14 9.60
N VAL A 22 5.69 19.04 10.42
CA VAL A 22 5.01 19.54 11.63
C VAL A 22 3.73 20.31 11.28
N ASN A 23 3.74 21.05 10.17
CA ASN A 23 2.61 21.86 9.72
C ASN A 23 1.54 21.05 8.97
N THR A 24 1.78 19.76 8.71
CA THR A 24 0.80 18.89 8.05
C THR A 24 -0.38 18.65 9.00
N PRO A 25 -1.62 19.03 8.61
CA PRO A 25 -2.79 18.79 9.42
C PRO A 25 -3.06 17.29 9.57
N ARG A 26 -3.32 16.84 10.79
CA ARG A 26 -3.63 15.44 11.09
C ARG A 26 -5.12 15.28 11.34
N THR A 27 -5.71 14.23 10.79
CA THR A 27 -7.07 13.80 11.11
C THR A 27 -7.04 12.85 12.31
N PRO A 28 -8.07 12.87 13.17
CA PRO A 28 -8.13 11.97 14.31
C PRO A 28 -8.30 10.53 13.85
N VAL A 29 -7.56 9.61 14.47
CA VAL A 29 -7.63 8.16 14.16
C VAL A 29 -9.05 7.62 14.36
N SER A 30 -9.80 8.17 15.31
CA SER A 30 -11.19 7.79 15.54
C SER A 30 -12.12 8.12 14.37
N ALA A 31 -11.76 9.06 13.49
CA ALA A 31 -12.52 9.37 12.28
C ALA A 31 -12.05 8.53 11.08
N THR A 32 -10.74 8.31 10.92
CA THR A 32 -10.21 7.57 9.76
C THR A 32 -10.34 6.06 9.89
N ALA A 33 -10.24 5.51 11.11
CA ALA A 33 -10.39 4.07 11.35
C ALA A 33 -11.75 3.51 10.87
N PRO A 34 -12.92 4.10 11.20
CA PRO A 34 -14.20 3.58 10.73
C PRO A 34 -14.38 3.70 9.21
N GLU A 35 -13.82 4.73 8.58
CA GLU A 35 -13.84 4.89 7.12
C GLU A 35 -13.05 3.76 6.43
N LEU A 36 -11.84 3.47 6.95
CA LEU A 36 -11.01 2.37 6.46
C LEU A 36 -11.70 1.02 6.64
N ILE A 37 -12.31 0.78 7.80
CA ILE A 37 -13.05 -0.47 8.06
C ILE A 37 -14.21 -0.61 7.06
N SER A 38 -15.02 0.43 6.91
CA SER A 38 -16.16 0.44 5.97
C SER A 38 -15.72 0.16 4.53
N PHE A 39 -14.61 0.75 4.10
CA PHE A 39 -14.04 0.55 2.78
C PHE A 39 -13.57 -0.89 2.55
N VAL A 40 -12.87 -1.47 3.54
CA VAL A 40 -12.39 -2.85 3.49
C VAL A 40 -13.55 -3.83 3.51
N GLU A 41 -14.54 -3.65 4.38
CA GLU A 41 -15.72 -4.53 4.46
C GLU A 41 -16.50 -4.55 3.14
N THR A 42 -16.69 -3.38 2.51
CA THR A 42 -17.40 -3.27 1.22
C THR A 42 -16.67 -4.04 0.11
N GLN A 43 -15.34 -3.93 0.03
CA GLN A 43 -14.55 -4.61 -1.00
C GLN A 43 -14.17 -6.05 -0.67
N SER A 44 -14.24 -6.45 0.60
CA SER A 44 -13.93 -7.82 1.03
C SER A 44 -14.81 -8.86 0.32
N ALA A 45 -16.01 -8.44 -0.10
CA ALA A 45 -16.95 -9.29 -0.83
C ALA A 45 -16.50 -9.58 -2.27
N GLU A 46 -15.67 -8.73 -2.86
CA GLU A 46 -15.15 -8.84 -4.22
C GLU A 46 -13.68 -9.26 -4.25
N ASP A 47 -13.02 -9.30 -3.08
CA ASP A 47 -11.63 -9.70 -2.96
C ASP A 47 -11.45 -11.19 -3.31
N PRO A 48 -10.75 -11.50 -4.42
CA PRO A 48 -10.56 -12.87 -4.89
C PRO A 48 -9.70 -13.72 -3.94
N LEU A 49 -8.87 -13.10 -3.09
CA LEU A 49 -8.03 -13.78 -2.09
C LEU A 49 -8.78 -14.08 -0.80
N ILE A 50 -9.84 -13.32 -0.50
CA ILE A 50 -10.68 -13.54 0.69
C ILE A 50 -11.76 -14.59 0.40
N LYS A 51 -12.50 -14.45 -0.71
CA LYS A 51 -13.58 -15.39 -1.06
C LYS A 51 -13.12 -16.61 -1.85
N GLY A 52 -11.92 -16.56 -2.42
CA GLY A 52 -11.43 -17.57 -3.35
C GLY A 52 -11.96 -17.33 -4.77
N VAL A 53 -11.13 -17.70 -5.75
CA VAL A 53 -11.47 -17.58 -7.17
C VAL A 53 -11.89 -18.96 -7.68
N PRO A 54 -13.03 -19.07 -8.40
CA PRO A 54 -13.37 -20.30 -9.10
C PRO A 54 -12.23 -20.68 -10.04
N GLU A 55 -11.91 -21.97 -10.14
CA GLU A 55 -10.77 -22.45 -10.93
C GLU A 55 -10.80 -21.94 -12.38
N ASP A 56 -11.98 -21.85 -13.00
CA ASP A 56 -12.16 -21.39 -14.38
C ASP A 56 -11.89 -19.89 -14.59
N LYS A 57 -11.92 -19.10 -13.52
CA LYS A 57 -11.59 -17.66 -13.54
C LYS A 57 -10.20 -17.35 -13.00
N ASN A 58 -9.49 -18.36 -12.47
CA ASN A 58 -8.16 -18.18 -11.93
C ASN A 58 -7.10 -18.17 -13.06
N PRO A 59 -6.46 -17.02 -13.36
CA PRO A 59 -5.42 -16.94 -14.39
C PRO A 59 -4.15 -17.74 -14.05
N PHE A 60 -3.98 -18.14 -12.78
CA PHE A 60 -2.88 -18.97 -12.30
C PHE A 60 -3.24 -20.45 -12.15
N LYS A 61 -4.38 -20.89 -12.72
CA LYS A 61 -4.70 -22.32 -12.79
C LYS A 61 -3.58 -23.06 -13.51
N GLU A 62 -3.13 -24.17 -12.94
CA GLU A 62 -2.19 -25.10 -13.58
C GLU A 62 -2.76 -25.48 -14.96
N LYS A 63 -2.11 -25.03 -16.03
CA LYS A 63 -2.42 -25.53 -17.37
C LYS A 63 -2.00 -26.99 -17.36
N GLY A 64 -2.98 -27.89 -17.29
CA GLY A 64 -2.78 -29.34 -17.26
C GLY A 64 -1.63 -29.71 -18.18
N GLY A 65 -0.60 -30.32 -17.60
CA GLY A 65 0.63 -30.65 -18.30
C GLY A 65 0.31 -31.34 -19.61
N CYS A 66 0.92 -30.86 -20.70
CA CYS A 66 0.87 -31.54 -21.99
C CYS A 66 1.39 -32.98 -21.76
N ILE A 67 0.48 -33.94 -21.74
CA ILE A 67 0.83 -35.36 -21.68
C ILE A 67 1.21 -35.74 -23.10
N ILE A 68 2.50 -35.87 -23.36
CA ILE A 68 2.99 -36.47 -24.60
C ILE A 68 2.83 -37.97 -24.41
N THR A 69 1.73 -38.54 -24.88
CA THR A 69 1.57 -39.99 -25.04
C THR A 69 1.19 -40.29 -26.46
#